data_AF-A0A1G5WBL8-F1
#
_entry.id   AF-A0A1G5WBL8-F1
#
_cell.length_a   1.000
_cell.length_b   1.000
_cell.length_c   1.000
_cell.angle_alpha   90.00
_cell.angle_beta   90.00
_cell.angle_gamma   90.00
#
_symmetry.space_group_name_H-M   'P 1'
#
loop_
_entity.id
_entity.type
_entity.pdbx_description
1 polymer ?
#
loop_
_entity_poly.entity_id
_entity_poly.type
_entity_poly.pdbx_seq_one_letter_code
_entity_poly.pdbx_strand_id
1 'polypeptide(L)'
;MEIQENKSTLIVEARDEQKIKKVWKTAFILLAITVAEFIMAFTMDRGLILYFLFIALTVWKAKYIMMEFMHLGDEVKPLFYSIIVPLIFLVWLVIALVKEGSDIFLMRW
;
A
#
# COMPACT_ATOMS: atom_id res chain seq x y z
N MET A 1 -4.25 -53.23 -0.86
CA MET A 1 -4.97 -51.99 -0.48
C MET A 1 -4.20 -51.44 0.70
N GLU A 2 -3.16 -50.64 0.42
CA GLU A 2 -2.33 -50.05 1.46
C GLU A 2 -3.02 -48.78 1.96
N ILE A 3 -3.35 -48.81 3.25
CA ILE A 3 -3.91 -47.69 3.98
C ILE A 3 -2.76 -46.72 4.18
N GLN A 4 -2.70 -45.69 3.34
CA GLN A 4 -1.80 -44.56 3.51
C GLN A 4 -2.18 -43.86 4.82
N GLU A 5 -1.38 -44.08 5.85
CA GLU A 5 -1.46 -43.39 7.14
C GLU A 5 -1.12 -41.91 6.92
N ASN A 6 -2.16 -41.08 6.89
CA ASN A 6 -2.07 -39.64 6.72
C ASN A 6 -1.27 -39.03 7.88
N LYS A 7 -0.06 -38.54 7.58
CA LYS A 7 0.81 -37.80 8.51
C LYS A 7 0.12 -36.56 9.08
N SER A 8 -0.61 -36.74 10.17
CA SER A 8 -1.08 -35.68 11.05
C SER A 8 0.07 -35.16 11.94
N THR A 9 1.17 -34.74 11.34
CA THR A 9 2.34 -34.16 12.04
C THR A 9 2.52 -32.69 11.67
N LEU A 10 1.41 -31.95 11.58
CA LEU A 10 1.45 -30.49 11.60
C LEU A 10 1.48 -30.09 13.08
N ILE A 11 2.69 -29.91 13.63
CA ILE A 11 2.84 -29.14 14.86
C ILE A 11 2.35 -27.74 14.50
N VAL A 12 1.14 -27.40 14.91
CA VAL A 12 0.54 -26.09 14.67
C VAL A 12 1.38 -25.09 15.47
N GLU A 13 2.27 -24.39 14.78
CA GLU A 13 3.05 -23.31 15.37
C GLU A 13 2.08 -22.35 16.06
N ALA A 14 2.32 -22.10 17.35
CA ALA A 14 1.35 -21.39 18.18
C ALA A 14 1.09 -20.00 17.58
N ARG A 15 -0.18 -19.63 17.49
CA ARG A 15 -0.63 -18.32 17.00
C ARG A 15 0.13 -17.21 17.73
N ASP A 16 0.96 -16.46 17.01
CA ASP A 16 1.70 -15.30 17.54
C ASP A 16 0.73 -14.16 17.88
N GLU A 17 0.18 -14.18 19.10
CA GLU A 17 -0.71 -13.13 19.59
C GLU A 17 -0.05 -11.74 19.61
N GLN A 18 1.28 -11.71 19.72
CA GLN A 18 2.07 -10.47 19.75
C GLN A 18 2.00 -9.73 18.42
N LYS A 19 2.09 -10.44 17.29
CA LYS A 19 1.97 -9.86 15.94
C LYS A 19 0.57 -9.31 15.71
N ILE A 20 -0.46 -10.04 16.14
CA ILE A 20 -1.86 -9.63 16.01
C ILE A 20 -2.15 -8.34 16.82
N LYS A 21 -1.64 -8.26 18.05
CA LYS A 21 -1.77 -7.05 18.89
C LYS A 21 -1.09 -5.83 18.27
N LYS A 22 0.05 -6.02 17.61
CA LYS A 22 0.80 -4.94 16.94
C LYS A 22 0.06 -4.41 15.72
N VAL A 23 -0.50 -5.30 14.89
CA VAL A 23 -1.37 -4.95 13.75
C VAL A 23 -2.60 -4.16 14.22
N TRP A 24 -3.27 -4.61 15.28
CA TRP A 24 -4.41 -3.90 15.86
C TRP A 24 -4.06 -2.51 16.39
N LYS A 25 -2.89 -2.36 17.03
CA LYS A 25 -2.43 -1.05 17.51
C LYS A 25 -2.20 -0.08 16.34
N THR A 26 -1.59 -0.55 15.26
CA THR A 26 -1.35 0.27 14.06
C THR A 26 -2.67 0.56 13.32
N ALA A 27 -3.62 -0.37 13.30
CA ALA A 27 -4.96 -0.13 12.77
C ALA A 27 -5.64 1.06 13.45
N PHE A 28 -5.58 1.11 14.79
CA PHE A 28 -6.14 2.22 15.55
C PHE A 28 -5.42 3.55 15.30
N ILE A 29 -4.09 3.54 15.18
CA ILE A 29 -3.31 4.75 14.83
C ILE A 29 -3.74 5.28 13.46
N LEU A 30 -3.86 4.40 12.46
CA LEU A 30 -4.28 4.78 11.11
C LEU A 30 -5.72 5.28 11.08
N LEU A 31 -6.61 4.65 11.85
CA LEU A 31 -7.99 5.09 12.00
C LEU A 31 -8.04 6.50 12.61
N ALA A 32 -7.28 6.75 13.68
CA ALA A 32 -7.21 8.06 14.32
C ALA A 32 -6.72 9.15 13.36
N ILE A 33 -5.65 8.87 12.58
CA ILE A 33 -5.15 9.79 11.54
C ILE A 33 -6.23 10.08 10.49
N THR A 34 -6.92 9.03 10.02
CA THR A 34 -7.95 9.17 8.98
C THR A 34 -9.15 9.98 9.49
N VAL A 35 -9.58 9.76 10.74
CA VAL A 35 -10.65 10.55 11.36
C VAL A 35 -10.23 12.01 11.52
N ALA A 36 -8.98 12.28 11.91
CA ALA A 36 -8.45 13.63 11.99
C ALA A 36 -8.42 14.34 10.61
N GLU A 37 -8.03 13.62 9.55
CA GLU A 37 -8.11 14.11 8.17
C GLU A 37 -9.54 14.49 7.78
N PHE A 38 -10.52 13.64 8.07
CA PHE A 38 -11.93 13.95 7.78
C PHE A 38 -12.41 15.19 8.56
N ILE A 39 -12.10 15.29 9.86
CA ILE A 39 -12.48 16.47 10.66
C ILE A 39 -11.87 17.75 10.07
N MET A 40 -10.58 17.72 9.69
CA MET A 40 -9.94 18.85 9.04
C MET A 40 -10.58 19.19 7.70
N ALA A 41 -10.96 18.19 6.90
CA ALA A 41 -11.66 18.39 5.64
C ALA A 41 -13.02 19.09 5.77
N PHE A 42 -13.75 18.82 6.86
CA PHE A 42 -15.05 19.44 7.12
C PHE A 42 -14.96 20.80 7.81
N THR A 43 -13.87 21.07 8.54
CA THR A 43 -13.72 22.30 9.34
C THR A 43 -12.98 23.41 8.61
N MET A 44 -12.08 23.06 7.69
CA MET A 44 -11.22 24.03 6.99
C MET A 44 -11.71 24.26 5.54
N ASP A 45 -11.58 25.51 5.06
CA ASP A 45 -11.97 25.85 3.69
C ASP A 45 -11.08 25.13 2.66
N ARG A 46 -11.66 24.83 1.49
CA ARG A 46 -11.03 24.02 0.44
C ARG A 46 -9.98 24.85 -0.31
N GLY A 47 -8.80 24.99 0.30
CA GLY A 47 -7.64 25.67 -0.27
C GLY A 47 -6.45 24.75 -0.57
N LEU A 48 -5.42 25.32 -1.20
CA LEU A 48 -4.15 24.63 -1.50
C LEU A 48 -3.49 24.01 -0.26
N ILE A 49 -3.65 24.64 0.90
CA ILE A 49 -3.11 24.17 2.18
C ILE A 49 -3.75 22.84 2.59
N LEU A 50 -5.06 22.70 2.40
CA LEU A 50 -5.81 21.48 2.73
C LEU A 50 -5.38 20.32 1.81
N TYR A 51 -5.22 20.59 0.51
CA TYR A 51 -4.75 19.59 -0.44
C TYR A 51 -3.33 19.12 -0.12
N PHE A 52 -2.42 20.04 0.18
CA PHE A 52 -1.04 19.68 0.55
C PHE A 52 -1.01 18.85 1.83
N LEU A 53 -1.80 19.24 2.85
CA LEU A 53 -1.89 18.51 4.11
C LEU A 53 -2.44 17.09 3.90
N PHE A 54 -3.48 16.95 3.08
CA PHE A 54 -4.04 15.65 2.70
C PHE A 54 -2.99 14.77 2.02
N ILE A 55 -2.27 15.29 1.02
CA ILE A 55 -1.23 14.54 0.32
C ILE A 55 -0.15 14.08 1.31
N ALA A 56 0.33 14.99 2.18
CA ALA A 56 1.35 14.67 3.17
C ALA A 56 0.90 13.59 4.17
N LEU A 57 -0.31 13.71 4.72
CA LEU A 57 -0.89 12.73 5.64
C LEU A 57 -1.15 11.38 4.95
N THR A 58 -1.58 11.38 3.69
CA THR A 58 -1.79 10.16 2.91
C THR A 58 -0.48 9.40 2.69
N VAL A 59 0.62 10.11 2.36
CA VAL A 59 1.96 9.51 2.22
C VAL A 59 2.43 8.93 3.56
N TRP A 60 2.25 9.67 4.66
CA TRP A 60 2.62 9.21 6.00
C TRP A 60 1.87 7.94 6.40
N LYS A 61 0.56 7.92 6.15
CA LYS A 61 -0.31 6.75 6.36
C LYS A 61 0.13 5.55 5.51
N ALA A 62 0.45 5.77 4.23
CA ALA A 62 0.94 4.70 3.36
C ALA A 62 2.23 4.07 3.91
N LYS A 63 3.15 4.88 4.45
CA LYS A 63 4.37 4.38 5.13
C LYS A 63 4.04 3.51 6.34
N TYR A 64 3.11 3.94 7.20
CA TYR A 64 2.69 3.16 8.38
C TYR A 64 2.02 1.82 8.00
N ILE A 65 1.20 1.82 6.94
CA ILE A 65 0.61 0.60 6.39
C ILE A 65 1.70 -0.35 5.90
N MET A 66 2.65 0.17 5.13
CA MET A 66 3.71 -0.63 4.53
C MET A 66 4.61 -1.31 5.56
N MET A 67 4.97 -0.60 6.63
CA MET A 67 5.86 -1.15 7.66
C MET A 67 5.19 -2.22 8.52
N GLU A 68 3.92 -2.05 8.89
CA GLU A 68 3.26 -2.96 9.85
C GLU A 68 2.29 -3.96 9.22
N PHE A 69 1.42 -3.53 8.30
CA PHE A 69 0.38 -4.42 7.75
C PHE A 69 0.90 -5.34 6.66
N MET A 70 1.89 -4.88 5.89
CA MET A 70 2.43 -5.67 4.80
C MET A 70 3.64 -6.52 5.21
N HIS A 71 4.00 -6.55 6.51
CA HIS A 71 5.11 -7.33 7.07
C HIS A 71 6.44 -7.21 6.27
N LEU A 72 6.59 -6.11 5.56
CA LEU A 72 7.62 -5.92 4.54
C LEU A 72 8.96 -5.44 5.11
N GLY A 73 9.02 -5.20 6.42
CA GLY A 73 10.20 -4.67 7.11
C GLY A 73 11.35 -5.66 7.24
N ASP A 74 11.06 -6.93 7.51
CA ASP A 74 12.11 -7.87 7.97
C ASP A 74 12.43 -9.02 6.99
N GLU A 75 11.53 -9.44 6.08
CA GLU A 75 11.77 -10.67 5.29
C GLU A 75 11.59 -10.58 3.76
N VAL A 76 10.90 -9.59 3.19
CA VAL A 76 10.42 -9.71 1.78
C VAL A 76 10.79 -8.54 0.85
N LYS A 77 12.09 -8.28 0.70
CA LYS A 77 12.65 -7.51 -0.44
C LYS A 77 12.00 -7.86 -1.80
N PRO A 78 11.74 -9.14 -2.16
CA PRO A 78 11.07 -9.47 -3.42
C PRO A 78 9.63 -8.94 -3.54
N LEU A 79 8.88 -8.84 -2.44
CA LEU A 79 7.51 -8.31 -2.49
C LEU A 79 7.49 -6.79 -2.74
N PHE A 80 8.51 -6.05 -2.25
CA PHE A 80 8.69 -4.64 -2.59
C PHE A 80 8.96 -4.45 -4.10
N TYR A 81 9.87 -5.25 -4.66
CA TYR A 81 10.13 -5.22 -6.11
C TYR A 81 8.90 -5.62 -6.94
N SER A 82 8.06 -6.54 -6.44
CA SER A 82 6.79 -6.91 -7.10
C SER A 82 5.79 -5.76 -7.22
N ILE A 83 5.91 -4.71 -6.40
CA ILE A 83 5.04 -3.53 -6.45
C ILE A 83 5.71 -2.40 -7.24
N ILE A 84 7.01 -2.16 -7.00
CA ILE A 84 7.76 -1.08 -7.65
C ILE A 84 7.92 -1.31 -9.16
N VAL A 85 8.23 -2.53 -9.59
CA VAL A 85 8.45 -2.84 -11.01
C VAL A 85 7.21 -2.54 -11.86
N PRO A 86 5.98 -3.02 -11.53
CA PRO A 86 4.80 -2.68 -12.31
C PRO A 86 4.43 -1.19 -12.24
N LEU A 87 4.72 -0.50 -11.13
CA LEU A 87 4.49 0.95 -11.03
C LEU A 87 5.42 1.75 -11.98
N ILE A 88 6.70 1.40 -12.04
CA ILE A 88 7.65 2.04 -12.96
C ILE A 88 7.23 1.78 -14.41
N PHE A 89 6.82 0.55 -14.73
CA PHE A 89 6.32 0.20 -16.05
C PHE A 89 5.07 1.01 -16.43
N LEU A 90 4.13 1.21 -15.49
CA LEU A 90 2.94 2.02 -15.71
C LEU A 90 3.29 3.48 -16.04
N VAL A 91 4.17 4.11 -15.26
CA VAL A 91 4.60 5.50 -15.49
C VAL A 91 5.29 5.63 -16.85
N TRP A 92 6.18 4.71 -17.18
CA TRP A 92 6.83 4.65 -18.49
C TRP A 92 5.79 4.54 -19.63
N LEU A 93 4.81 3.65 -19.49
CA LEU A 93 3.76 3.42 -20.48
C LEU A 93 2.89 4.67 -20.71
N VAL A 94 2.52 5.39 -19.65
CA VAL A 94 1.79 6.67 -19.76
C VAL A 94 2.60 7.69 -20.55
N ILE A 95 3.90 7.85 -20.23
CA ILE A 95 4.79 8.76 -20.96
C ILE A 95 4.89 8.37 -22.44
N ALA A 96 5.07 7.09 -22.73
CA ALA A 96 5.17 6.58 -24.09
C ALA A 96 3.88 6.82 -24.90
N LEU A 97 2.71 6.55 -24.32
CA LEU A 97 1.41 6.80 -24.96
C LEU A 97 1.18 8.28 -25.24
N VAL A 98 1.54 9.16 -24.31
CA VAL A 98 1.40 10.61 -24.50
C VAL A 98 2.33 11.11 -25.60
N LYS A 99 3.58 10.62 -25.64
CA LYS A 99 4.55 10.99 -26.67
C LYS A 99 4.10 10.50 -28.04
N GLU A 100 3.80 9.21 -28.19
CA GLU A 100 3.36 8.60 -29.45
C GLU A 100 2.04 9.20 -29.93
N GLY A 101 1.08 9.41 -29.02
CA GLY A 101 -0.19 10.05 -29.34
C GLY A 101 -0.01 11.49 -29.82
N SER A 102 0.93 12.24 -29.26
CA SER A 102 1.24 13.60 -29.69
C SER A 102 1.94 13.63 -31.06
N ASP A 103 2.89 12.71 -31.29
CA ASP A 103 3.61 12.60 -32.57
C ASP A 103 2.66 12.22 -33.71
N ILE A 104 1.72 11.29 -33.49
CA ILE A 104 0.67 10.93 -34.46
C ILE A 104 -0.26 12.13 -34.74
N PHE A 105 -0.64 12.89 -33.71
CA PHE A 105 -1.51 14.05 -33.88
C PHE A 105 -0.82 15.18 -34.68
N LEU A 106 0.50 15.36 -34.47
CA LEU A 106 1.34 16.32 -35.20
C LEU A 106 1.56 15.92 -36.66
N MET A 107 1.77 14.63 -36.96
CA MET A 107 1.96 14.13 -38.34
C MET A 107 0.67 14.13 -39.18
N ARG A 108 -0.50 14.34 -38.56
CA ARG A 108 -1.81 14.30 -39.22
C ARG A 108 -2.28 15.69 -39.71
N TRP A 109 -1.43 16.70 -39.59
CA TRP A 109 -1.56 18.04 -40.17
C TRP A 109 -0.24 18.42 -40.86
#